data_AF-A0A951I956-F1
#
_entry.id   AF-A0A951I956-F1
#
_cell.length_a   1.000
_cell.length_b   1.000
_cell.length_c   1.000
_cell.angle_alpha   90.00
_cell.angle_beta   90.00
_cell.angle_gamma   90.00
#
_symmetry.space_group_name_H-M   'P 1'
#
loop_
_entity.id
_entity.type
_entity.pdbx_description
1 polymer ?
#
loop_
_entity_poly.entity_id
_entity_poly.type
_entity_poly.pdbx_seq_one_letter_code
_entity_poly.pdbx_strand_id
1 'polypeptide(L)'
;PVLDTLLKSEHFFDALAKGCLIKSPVELTVALCREFNVQFPAASDYASNYGMFNYLVNWSANMQQSIGDPPDVSGWKAYYQAPQFYEIWINSDTLPKRNQFTDTMVQSGYTFNGKKMIVDGAEFAKTLSNPGDPNKLIDDILTIIFRIDISAASKAQLKTDILLGGQSSDYYWTDAWNLYIATPGNVSNTTTVKNRLRDLLKYFMDLSEYQLA
;
A
#
# COMPACT_ATOMS: atom_id res chain seq x y z
N PRO A 1 27.20 4.46 18.49
CA PRO A 1 27.19 5.89 18.90
C PRO A 1 26.75 6.82 17.77
N VAL A 2 27.46 6.88 16.63
CA VAL A 2 27.16 7.83 15.54
C VAL A 2 25.82 7.56 14.84
N LEU A 3 25.51 6.30 14.50
CA LEU A 3 24.20 5.95 13.91
C LEU A 3 23.04 6.22 14.87
N ASP A 4 23.24 5.97 16.17
CA ASP A 4 22.22 6.25 17.20
C ASP A 4 21.94 7.75 17.30
N THR A 5 22.98 8.59 17.27
CA THR A 5 22.84 10.05 17.23
C THR A 5 22.16 10.53 15.95
N LEU A 6 22.53 10.00 14.79
CA LEU A 6 21.92 10.37 13.51
C LEU A 6 20.43 10.00 13.46
N LEU A 7 20.09 8.75 13.77
CA LEU A 7 18.72 8.23 13.71
C LEU A 7 17.79 8.83 14.79
N LYS A 8 18.34 9.54 15.78
CA LYS A 8 17.59 10.29 16.81
C LYS A 8 17.65 11.81 16.61
N SER A 9 18.39 12.28 15.60
CA SER A 9 18.56 13.71 15.37
C SER A 9 17.29 14.34 14.79
N GLU A 10 17.08 15.62 15.06
CA GLU A 10 16.00 16.40 14.47
C GLU A 10 16.04 16.38 12.94
N HIS A 11 17.25 16.45 12.36
CA HIS A 11 17.44 16.43 10.91
C HIS A 11 16.96 15.12 10.25
N PHE A 12 17.11 13.98 10.93
CA PHE A 12 16.62 12.70 10.42
C PHE A 12 15.08 12.64 10.38
N PHE A 13 14.40 13.40 11.24
CA PHE A 13 12.92 13.45 11.29
C PHE A 13 12.33 14.71 10.67
N ASP A 14 13.16 15.55 10.05
CA ASP A 14 12.74 16.78 9.38
C ASP A 14 11.67 16.47 8.33
N ALA A 15 10.58 17.24 8.35
CA ALA A 15 9.52 17.12 7.37
C ALA A 15 10.03 17.38 5.94
N LEU A 16 11.07 18.20 5.78
CA LEU A 16 11.72 18.46 4.49
C LEU A 16 12.52 17.26 3.96
N ALA A 17 12.79 16.26 4.79
CA ALA A 17 13.52 15.04 4.43
C ALA A 17 12.61 13.81 4.21
N LYS A 18 11.28 13.98 4.32
CA LYS A 18 10.28 12.90 4.15
C LYS A 18 9.60 12.99 2.78
N GLY A 19 9.43 11.85 2.11
CA GLY A 19 8.73 11.81 0.83
C GLY A 19 9.46 12.52 -0.32
N CYS A 20 10.78 12.73 -0.18
CA CYS A 20 11.58 13.48 -1.16
C CYS A 20 11.92 12.66 -2.42
N LEU A 21 11.69 11.35 -2.39
CA LEU A 21 11.94 10.45 -3.50
C LEU A 21 10.64 9.77 -3.93
N ILE A 22 10.56 9.42 -5.21
CA ILE A 22 9.51 8.54 -5.70
C ILE A 22 9.98 7.09 -5.54
N LYS A 23 9.11 6.24 -4.95
CA LYS A 23 9.35 4.80 -4.83
C LYS A 23 9.73 4.23 -6.20
N SER A 24 10.89 3.60 -6.31
CA SER A 24 11.23 2.80 -7.48
C SER A 24 10.21 1.66 -7.67
N PRO A 25 10.05 1.09 -8.87
CA PRO A 25 9.12 -0.01 -9.09
C PRO A 25 9.29 -1.20 -8.14
N VAL A 26 10.53 -1.54 -7.78
CA VAL A 26 10.83 -2.61 -6.82
C VAL A 26 10.39 -2.22 -5.41
N GLU A 27 10.67 -0.98 -5.00
CA GLU A 27 10.20 -0.47 -3.71
C GLU A 27 8.67 -0.48 -3.65
N LEU A 28 7.97 -0.03 -4.70
CA LEU A 28 6.50 -0.04 -4.74
C LEU A 28 5.93 -1.46 -4.58
N THR A 29 6.46 -2.44 -5.33
CA THR A 29 5.92 -3.81 -5.33
C THR A 29 6.21 -4.55 -4.02
N VAL A 30 7.42 -4.40 -3.49
CA VAL A 30 7.84 -5.06 -2.24
C VAL A 30 7.28 -4.34 -1.02
N ALA A 31 7.26 -3.00 -1.00
CA ALA A 31 6.71 -2.23 0.11
C ALA A 31 5.22 -2.52 0.27
N LEU A 32 4.43 -2.55 -0.82
CA LEU A 32 3.01 -2.90 -0.75
C LEU A 32 2.79 -4.24 -0.03
N CYS A 33 3.57 -5.26 -0.39
CA CYS A 33 3.44 -6.57 0.24
C CYS A 33 3.77 -6.53 1.74
N ARG A 34 4.74 -5.72 2.14
CA ARG A 34 5.18 -5.57 3.53
C ARG A 34 4.23 -4.70 4.36
N GLU A 35 3.83 -3.55 3.82
CA GLU A 35 2.93 -2.57 4.45
C GLU A 35 1.60 -3.21 4.84
N PHE A 36 1.05 -4.05 3.97
CA PHE A 36 -0.23 -4.71 4.19
C PHE A 36 -0.13 -6.15 4.73
N ASN A 37 1.07 -6.62 5.09
CA ASN A 37 1.31 -8.00 5.53
C ASN A 37 0.66 -9.04 4.59
N VAL A 38 0.90 -8.89 3.27
CA VAL A 38 0.41 -9.83 2.26
C VAL A 38 0.96 -11.22 2.57
N GLN A 39 0.06 -12.20 2.62
CA GLN A 39 0.42 -13.57 2.99
C GLN A 39 1.04 -14.31 1.80
N PHE A 40 2.17 -14.96 2.06
CA PHE A 40 2.85 -15.86 1.13
C PHE A 40 2.76 -17.31 1.60
N PRO A 41 2.91 -18.30 0.71
CA PRO A 41 3.06 -19.71 1.09
C PRO A 41 4.21 -19.91 2.08
N ALA A 42 4.16 -21.01 2.84
CA ALA A 42 5.27 -21.40 3.71
C ALA A 42 6.59 -21.40 2.94
N ALA A 43 7.68 -20.93 3.55
CA ALA A 43 8.98 -20.77 2.87
C ALA A 43 9.53 -22.08 2.25
N SER A 44 9.08 -23.24 2.75
CA SER A 44 9.41 -24.56 2.20
C SER A 44 8.68 -24.90 0.89
N ASP A 45 7.59 -24.19 0.56
CA ASP A 45 6.88 -24.31 -0.73
C ASP A 45 7.56 -23.41 -1.77
N TYR A 46 8.74 -23.85 -2.22
CA TYR A 46 9.57 -23.08 -3.13
C TYR A 46 8.86 -22.80 -4.46
N ALA A 47 8.20 -23.79 -5.05
CA ALA A 47 7.58 -23.65 -6.36
C ALA A 47 6.50 -22.56 -6.38
N SER A 48 5.62 -22.55 -5.38
CA SER A 48 4.57 -21.51 -5.27
C SER A 48 5.17 -20.14 -4.96
N ASN A 49 6.16 -20.07 -4.06
CA ASN A 49 6.83 -18.82 -3.72
C ASN A 49 7.55 -18.20 -4.91
N TYR A 50 8.32 -18.97 -5.69
CA TYR A 50 8.98 -18.46 -6.89
C TYR A 50 7.98 -17.96 -7.94
N GLY A 51 6.81 -18.60 -8.08
CA GLY A 51 5.74 -18.08 -8.94
C GLY A 51 5.24 -16.70 -8.50
N MET A 52 5.07 -16.50 -7.19
CA MET A 52 4.65 -15.21 -6.62
C MET A 52 5.74 -14.14 -6.71
N PHE A 53 7.00 -14.50 -6.44
CA PHE A 53 8.12 -13.57 -6.56
C PHE A 53 8.31 -13.14 -8.01
N ASN A 54 8.21 -14.07 -8.96
CA ASN A 54 8.25 -13.76 -10.38
C ASN A 54 7.13 -12.82 -10.79
N TYR A 55 5.94 -12.91 -10.19
CA TYR A 55 4.88 -11.93 -10.45
C TYR A 55 5.31 -10.51 -10.05
N LEU A 56 5.88 -10.32 -8.85
CA LEU A 56 6.37 -9.02 -8.39
C LEU A 56 7.54 -8.48 -9.24
N VAL A 57 8.47 -9.36 -9.62
CA VAL A 57 9.58 -9.03 -10.53
C VAL A 57 9.07 -8.60 -11.90
N ASN A 58 8.09 -9.32 -12.47
CA ASN A 58 7.50 -8.98 -13.75
C ASN A 58 6.78 -7.63 -13.70
N TRP A 59 6.08 -7.31 -12.62
CA TRP A 59 5.49 -5.97 -12.45
C TRP A 59 6.53 -4.87 -12.32
N SER A 60 7.61 -5.11 -11.57
CA SER A 60 8.73 -4.18 -11.47
C SER A 60 9.36 -3.91 -12.85
N ALA A 61 9.56 -4.95 -13.65
CA ALA A 61 10.04 -4.84 -15.02
C ALA A 61 9.05 -4.12 -15.94
N ASN A 62 7.75 -4.39 -15.81
CA ASN A 62 6.69 -3.70 -16.58
C ASN A 62 6.68 -2.19 -16.31
N MET A 63 7.07 -1.80 -15.10
CA MET A 63 7.28 -0.43 -14.65
C MET A 63 8.73 0.07 -14.84
N GLN A 64 9.51 -0.61 -15.70
CA GLN A 64 10.85 -0.22 -16.17
C GLN A 64 12.02 -0.44 -15.18
N GLN A 65 11.85 -1.33 -14.19
CA GLN A 65 12.94 -1.78 -13.32
C GLN A 65 13.05 -3.31 -13.27
N SER A 66 13.75 -3.89 -14.27
CA SER A 66 14.02 -5.32 -14.34
C SER A 66 15.17 -5.73 -13.41
N ILE A 67 14.86 -6.37 -12.27
CA ILE A 67 15.90 -6.77 -11.30
C ILE A 67 16.87 -7.77 -11.95
N GLY A 68 18.16 -7.47 -11.86
CA GLY A 68 19.23 -8.31 -12.43
C GLY A 68 19.55 -8.04 -13.89
N ASP A 69 18.82 -7.12 -14.54
CA ASP A 69 19.02 -6.70 -15.93
C ASP A 69 18.98 -5.17 -16.05
N PRO A 70 19.99 -4.45 -15.49
CA PRO A 70 20.07 -3.00 -15.60
C PRO A 70 20.30 -2.57 -17.07
N PRO A 71 19.79 -1.40 -17.48
CA PRO A 71 19.81 -1.00 -18.89
C PRO A 71 21.22 -0.69 -19.43
N ASP A 72 22.15 -0.27 -18.58
CA ASP A 72 23.56 -0.10 -18.91
C ASP A 72 24.46 -0.26 -17.66
N VAL A 73 25.78 -0.14 -17.85
CA VAL A 73 26.80 -0.28 -16.78
C VAL A 73 26.66 0.73 -15.63
N SER A 74 25.94 1.83 -15.86
CA SER A 74 25.64 2.88 -14.87
C SER A 74 24.35 2.58 -14.08
N GLY A 75 23.63 1.51 -14.42
CA GLY A 75 22.39 1.11 -13.75
C GLY A 75 21.17 1.88 -14.26
N TRP A 76 20.21 2.17 -13.38
CA TRP A 76 18.99 2.88 -13.76
C TRP A 76 19.16 4.39 -13.75
N LYS A 77 18.74 5.03 -14.83
CA LYS A 77 18.77 6.49 -15.04
C LYS A 77 18.22 7.28 -13.86
N ALA A 78 17.20 6.77 -13.18
CA ALA A 78 16.60 7.44 -12.03
C ALA A 78 17.58 7.72 -10.87
N TYR A 79 18.73 7.04 -10.82
CA TYR A 79 19.73 7.23 -9.79
C TYR A 79 20.86 8.21 -10.17
N TYR A 80 20.98 8.63 -11.43
CA TYR A 80 22.11 9.47 -11.87
C TYR A 80 21.78 10.51 -12.95
N GLN A 81 20.70 10.33 -13.70
CA GLN A 81 20.40 11.19 -14.85
C GLN A 81 19.72 12.49 -14.40
N ALA A 82 20.51 13.56 -14.35
CA ALA A 82 20.02 14.91 -14.20
C ALA A 82 19.23 15.38 -15.44
N PRO A 83 18.25 16.29 -15.28
CA PRO A 83 17.79 16.86 -14.01
C PRO A 83 16.74 16.00 -13.28
N GLN A 84 16.24 14.94 -13.92
CA GLN A 84 14.99 14.29 -13.50
C GLN A 84 15.18 13.28 -12.36
N PHE A 85 16.30 12.56 -12.30
CA PHE A 85 16.58 11.57 -11.25
C PHE A 85 15.35 10.66 -10.96
N TYR A 86 14.91 10.56 -9.69
CA TYR A 86 13.81 9.71 -9.25
C TYR A 86 12.46 10.00 -9.95
N GLU A 87 12.28 11.19 -10.53
CA GLU A 87 11.08 11.53 -11.30
C GLU A 87 10.92 10.65 -12.55
N ILE A 88 12.02 10.08 -13.06
CA ILE A 88 12.01 9.16 -14.22
C ILE A 88 11.13 7.93 -13.95
N TRP A 89 10.95 7.52 -12.68
CA TRP A 89 10.11 6.37 -12.33
C TRP A 89 8.64 6.55 -12.68
N ILE A 90 8.16 7.78 -12.85
CA ILE A 90 6.78 8.11 -13.16
C ILE A 90 6.70 8.88 -14.47
N ASN A 91 6.02 8.29 -15.45
CA ASN A 91 5.69 8.91 -16.72
C ASN A 91 4.30 8.45 -17.20
N SER A 92 3.89 8.88 -18.39
CA SER A 92 2.57 8.53 -18.96
C SER A 92 2.35 7.03 -19.20
N ASP A 93 3.41 6.23 -19.26
CA ASP A 93 3.34 4.76 -19.38
C ASP A 93 3.38 4.09 -18.00
N THR A 94 4.30 4.48 -17.11
CA THR A 94 4.51 3.79 -15.83
C THR A 94 3.47 4.15 -14.77
N LEU A 95 2.92 5.38 -14.75
CA LEU A 95 1.92 5.77 -13.74
C LEU A 95 0.65 4.90 -13.79
N PRO A 96 0.00 4.70 -14.96
CA PRO A 96 -1.17 3.80 -15.03
C PRO A 96 -0.85 2.37 -14.61
N LYS A 97 0.35 1.87 -14.91
CA LYS A 97 0.79 0.51 -14.54
C LYS A 97 1.00 0.35 -13.04
N ARG A 98 1.53 1.38 -12.37
CA ARG A 98 1.66 1.42 -10.91
C ARG A 98 0.30 1.27 -10.25
N ASN A 99 -0.69 2.06 -10.68
CA ASN A 99 -2.05 1.97 -10.17
C ASN A 99 -2.70 0.62 -10.53
N GLN A 100 -2.47 0.10 -11.74
CA GLN A 100 -2.98 -1.23 -12.12
C GLN A 100 -2.45 -2.34 -11.21
N PHE A 101 -1.16 -2.28 -10.84
CA PHE A 101 -0.57 -3.23 -9.90
C PHE A 101 -1.24 -3.14 -8.53
N THR A 102 -1.33 -1.94 -7.94
CA THR A 102 -1.93 -1.75 -6.61
C THR A 102 -3.41 -2.13 -6.60
N ASP A 103 -4.16 -1.77 -7.65
CA ASP A 103 -5.55 -2.15 -7.86
C ASP A 103 -5.74 -3.65 -7.92
N THR A 104 -4.90 -4.33 -8.69
CA THR A 104 -4.94 -5.78 -8.82
C THR A 104 -4.68 -6.41 -7.46
N MET A 105 -3.67 -5.94 -6.73
CA MET A 105 -3.29 -6.51 -5.43
C MET A 105 -4.37 -6.37 -4.36
N VAL A 106 -5.20 -5.32 -4.38
CA VAL A 106 -6.28 -5.12 -3.40
C VAL A 106 -7.62 -5.71 -3.84
N GLN A 107 -7.92 -5.76 -5.14
CA GLN A 107 -9.21 -6.23 -5.65
C GLN A 107 -9.25 -7.74 -5.90
N SER A 108 -8.38 -8.23 -6.78
CA SER A 108 -8.43 -9.60 -7.28
C SER A 108 -7.28 -10.47 -6.78
N GLY A 109 -6.13 -9.87 -6.46
CA GLY A 109 -4.88 -10.52 -6.13
C GLY A 109 -4.29 -11.30 -7.31
N TYR A 110 -3.23 -12.06 -7.02
CA TYR A 110 -2.62 -13.00 -7.94
C TYR A 110 -2.72 -14.42 -7.40
N THR A 111 -3.14 -15.37 -8.24
CA THR A 111 -3.26 -16.78 -7.86
C THR A 111 -2.30 -17.63 -8.67
N PHE A 112 -1.50 -18.45 -7.99
CA PHE A 112 -0.57 -19.39 -8.60
C PHE A 112 -0.53 -20.67 -7.77
N ASN A 113 -0.58 -21.84 -8.43
CA ASN A 113 -0.64 -23.15 -7.76
C ASN A 113 -1.72 -23.25 -6.66
N GLY A 114 -2.88 -22.62 -6.87
CA GLY A 114 -3.98 -22.61 -5.89
C GLY A 114 -3.70 -21.79 -4.62
N LYS A 115 -2.58 -21.05 -4.58
CA LYS A 115 -2.25 -20.09 -3.51
C LYS A 115 -2.48 -18.67 -4.02
N LYS A 116 -2.99 -17.80 -3.14
CA LYS A 116 -3.38 -16.44 -3.50
C LYS A 116 -2.58 -15.41 -2.73
N MET A 117 -1.96 -14.50 -3.45
CA MET A 117 -1.31 -13.29 -2.94
C MET A 117 -2.26 -12.12 -3.15
N ILE A 118 -2.77 -11.52 -2.06
CA ILE A 118 -3.74 -10.42 -2.10
C ILE A 118 -3.60 -9.56 -0.83
N VAL A 119 -3.86 -8.27 -0.95
CA VAL A 119 -4.08 -7.38 0.20
C VAL A 119 -5.46 -7.65 0.78
N ASP A 120 -5.51 -8.28 1.95
CA ASP A 120 -6.77 -8.39 2.71
C ASP A 120 -6.87 -7.21 3.68
N GLY A 121 -7.58 -6.17 3.25
CA GLY A 121 -7.76 -4.95 4.04
C GLY A 121 -8.42 -5.20 5.41
N ALA A 122 -9.26 -6.24 5.54
CA ALA A 122 -9.90 -6.58 6.81
C ALA A 122 -8.93 -7.26 7.77
N GLU A 123 -8.09 -8.18 7.29
CA GLU A 123 -7.02 -8.77 8.12
C GLU A 123 -5.95 -7.74 8.48
N PHE A 124 -5.59 -6.86 7.55
CA PHE A 124 -4.70 -5.73 7.83
C PHE A 124 -5.28 -4.82 8.91
N ALA A 125 -6.55 -4.41 8.78
CA ALA A 125 -7.21 -3.54 9.76
C ALA A 125 -7.20 -4.12 11.17
N LYS A 126 -7.34 -5.44 11.35
CA LYS A 126 -7.26 -6.09 12.68
C LYS A 126 -5.92 -5.90 13.39
N THR A 127 -4.85 -5.56 12.66
CA THR A 127 -3.52 -5.30 13.24
C THR A 127 -3.38 -3.87 13.81
N LEU A 128 -4.35 -3.00 13.52
CA LEU A 128 -4.33 -1.59 13.92
C LEU A 128 -4.95 -1.39 15.31
N SER A 129 -4.73 -0.22 15.90
CA SER A 129 -4.98 0.00 17.33
C SER A 129 -6.45 0.01 17.73
N ASN A 130 -7.31 0.65 16.92
CA ASN A 130 -8.75 0.69 17.15
C ASN A 130 -9.53 0.74 15.81
N PRO A 131 -9.68 -0.40 15.13
CA PRO A 131 -10.24 -0.41 13.76
C PRO A 131 -11.75 -0.14 13.72
N GLY A 132 -12.45 -0.18 14.87
CA GLY A 132 -13.87 0.16 14.97
C GLY A 132 -14.15 1.66 14.99
N ASP A 133 -13.15 2.50 15.27
CA ASP A 133 -13.24 3.95 15.12
C ASP A 133 -12.78 4.33 13.72
N PRO A 134 -13.66 4.88 12.85
CA PRO A 134 -13.31 5.17 11.46
C PRO A 134 -12.26 6.28 11.32
N ASN A 135 -12.17 7.22 12.27
CA ASN A 135 -11.15 8.26 12.23
C ASN A 135 -9.79 7.67 12.60
N LYS A 136 -9.75 6.90 13.69
CA LYS A 136 -8.51 6.26 14.15
C LYS A 136 -8.00 5.24 13.14
N LEU A 137 -8.90 4.49 12.51
CA LEU A 137 -8.58 3.57 11.43
C LEU A 137 -7.87 4.28 10.26
N ILE A 138 -8.43 5.39 9.77
CA ILE A 138 -7.82 6.16 8.67
C ILE A 138 -6.45 6.69 9.10
N ASP A 139 -6.33 7.29 10.29
CA ASP A 139 -5.05 7.82 10.77
C ASP A 139 -3.97 6.74 10.92
N ASP A 140 -4.33 5.58 11.47
CA ASP A 140 -3.40 4.46 11.63
C ASP A 140 -2.93 3.92 10.27
N ILE A 141 -3.83 3.78 9.30
CA ILE A 141 -3.48 3.35 7.94
C ILE A 141 -2.49 4.35 7.31
N LEU A 142 -2.85 5.64 7.30
CA LEU A 142 -2.06 6.68 6.64
C LEU A 142 -0.67 6.83 7.27
N THR A 143 -0.55 6.65 8.59
CA THR A 143 0.74 6.65 9.30
C THR A 143 1.68 5.55 8.80
N ILE A 144 1.14 4.42 8.32
CA ILE A 144 1.92 3.30 7.79
C ILE A 144 2.32 3.56 6.34
N ILE A 145 1.36 3.94 5.49
CA ILE A 145 1.53 3.90 4.03
C ILE A 145 2.00 5.24 3.42
N PHE A 146 1.75 6.37 4.08
CA PHE A 146 2.14 7.69 3.59
C PHE A 146 3.32 8.27 4.37
N ARG A 147 4.15 9.04 3.66
CA ARG A 147 5.24 9.83 4.27
C ARG A 147 4.83 11.25 4.63
N ILE A 148 3.79 11.73 3.95
CA ILE A 148 3.20 13.05 4.14
C ILE A 148 1.71 12.83 4.34
N ASP A 149 1.17 13.40 5.41
CA ASP A 149 -0.23 13.25 5.74
C ASP A 149 -1.12 14.08 4.81
N ILE A 150 -2.35 13.62 4.60
CA ILE A 150 -3.36 14.37 3.84
C ILE A 150 -4.14 15.29 4.76
N SER A 151 -4.81 16.30 4.19
CA SER A 151 -5.57 17.27 4.97
C SER A 151 -6.68 16.61 5.79
N ALA A 152 -7.01 17.19 6.96
CA ALA A 152 -8.13 16.73 7.78
C ALA A 152 -9.47 16.74 7.01
N ALA A 153 -9.66 17.69 6.10
CA ALA A 153 -10.83 17.74 5.22
C ALA A 153 -10.88 16.54 4.26
N SER A 154 -9.75 16.17 3.66
CA SER A 154 -9.63 14.97 2.82
C SER A 154 -9.94 13.70 3.61
N LYS A 155 -9.39 13.55 4.83
CA LYS A 155 -9.70 12.40 5.70
C LYS A 155 -11.19 12.31 6.01
N ALA A 156 -11.82 13.44 6.38
CA ALA A 156 -13.25 13.49 6.69
C ALA A 156 -14.13 13.14 5.48
N GLN A 157 -13.75 13.61 4.29
CA GLN A 157 -14.45 13.30 3.05
C GLN A 157 -14.35 11.80 2.72
N LEU A 158 -13.15 11.23 2.73
CA LEU A 158 -12.91 9.81 2.42
C LEU A 158 -13.59 8.88 3.43
N LYS A 159 -13.58 9.27 4.71
CA LYS A 159 -14.38 8.59 5.75
C LYS A 159 -15.85 8.51 5.35
N THR A 160 -16.44 9.66 5.01
CA THR A 160 -17.86 9.77 4.70
C THR A 160 -18.22 8.98 3.44
N ASP A 161 -17.48 9.19 2.36
CA ASP A 161 -17.81 8.61 1.06
C ASP A 161 -17.61 7.09 1.03
N ILE A 162 -16.53 6.60 1.65
CA ILE A 162 -16.10 5.21 1.51
C ILE A 162 -16.49 4.39 2.75
N LEU A 163 -15.96 4.73 3.93
CA LEU A 163 -16.18 3.93 5.14
C LEU A 163 -17.62 4.01 5.66
N LEU A 164 -18.25 5.18 5.59
CA LEU A 164 -19.62 5.38 6.05
C LEU A 164 -20.65 5.15 4.94
N GLY A 165 -20.22 5.01 3.68
CA GLY A 165 -21.12 4.84 2.53
C GLY A 165 -22.07 6.03 2.33
N GLY A 166 -21.54 7.25 2.48
CA GLY A 166 -22.28 8.50 2.38
C GLY A 166 -23.06 8.90 3.64
N GLN A 167 -22.98 8.11 4.71
CA GLN A 167 -23.64 8.44 5.98
C GLN A 167 -22.82 9.43 6.82
N SER A 168 -23.49 10.22 7.66
CA SER A 168 -22.86 11.30 8.43
C SER A 168 -22.29 10.89 9.78
N SER A 169 -22.66 9.72 10.31
CA SER A 169 -22.36 9.32 11.68
C SER A 169 -21.40 8.13 11.74
N ASP A 170 -20.39 8.22 12.60
CA ASP A 170 -19.31 7.24 12.67
C ASP A 170 -19.78 5.84 13.11
N TYR A 171 -20.90 5.74 13.85
CA TYR A 171 -21.44 4.46 14.30
C TYR A 171 -21.79 3.50 13.15
N TYR A 172 -22.08 4.00 11.94
CA TYR A 172 -22.33 3.15 10.78
C TYR A 172 -21.13 2.27 10.40
N TRP A 173 -19.91 2.76 10.62
CA TRP A 173 -18.71 1.93 10.49
C TRP A 173 -18.49 1.08 11.74
N THR A 174 -18.60 1.69 12.92
CA THR A 174 -18.35 1.00 14.20
C THR A 174 -19.23 -0.24 14.36
N ASP A 175 -20.53 -0.15 14.07
CA ASP A 175 -21.47 -1.26 14.16
C ASP A 175 -21.18 -2.34 13.12
N ALA A 176 -20.87 -1.96 11.88
CA ALA A 176 -20.51 -2.89 10.82
C ALA A 176 -19.22 -3.65 11.16
N TRP A 177 -18.21 -2.96 11.69
CA TRP A 177 -16.96 -3.55 12.15
C TRP A 177 -17.19 -4.50 13.32
N ASN A 178 -17.90 -4.05 14.36
CA ASN A 178 -18.21 -4.87 15.53
C ASN A 178 -19.01 -6.13 15.16
N LEU A 179 -19.98 -6.00 14.25
CA LEU A 179 -20.73 -7.14 13.73
C LEU A 179 -19.84 -8.10 12.92
N TYR A 180 -18.88 -7.58 12.16
CA TYR A 180 -17.93 -8.40 11.40
C TYR A 180 -17.03 -9.22 12.34
N ILE A 181 -16.54 -8.62 13.42
CA ILE A 181 -15.72 -9.31 14.42
C ILE A 181 -16.55 -10.32 15.23
N ALA A 182 -17.76 -9.95 15.66
CA ALA A 182 -18.60 -10.80 16.49
C ALA A 182 -19.25 -11.95 15.70
N THR A 183 -19.63 -11.71 14.44
CA THR A 183 -20.36 -12.66 13.59
C THR A 183 -19.75 -12.78 12.19
N PRO A 184 -18.53 -13.35 12.05
CA PRO A 184 -17.86 -13.46 10.76
C PRO A 184 -18.61 -14.33 9.73
N GLY A 185 -19.54 -15.19 10.19
CA GLY A 185 -20.43 -15.96 9.31
C GLY A 185 -21.53 -15.14 8.62
N ASN A 186 -21.74 -13.88 9.01
CA ASN A 186 -22.66 -12.98 8.29
C ASN A 186 -22.01 -12.52 6.98
N VAL A 187 -22.34 -13.24 5.89
CA VAL A 187 -21.75 -13.03 4.56
C VAL A 187 -22.02 -11.62 4.03
N SER A 188 -23.23 -11.07 4.27
CA SER A 188 -23.59 -9.72 3.81
C SER A 188 -22.75 -8.66 4.51
N ASN A 189 -22.68 -8.68 5.84
CA ASN A 189 -21.88 -7.71 6.59
C ASN A 189 -20.39 -7.84 6.30
N THR A 190 -19.89 -9.08 6.22
CA THR A 190 -18.48 -9.35 5.85
C THR A 190 -18.14 -8.78 4.48
N THR A 191 -19.03 -8.93 3.50
CA THR A 191 -18.85 -8.37 2.16
C THR A 191 -18.81 -6.84 2.20
N THR A 192 -19.70 -6.21 2.98
CA THR A 192 -19.72 -4.75 3.16
C THR A 192 -18.41 -4.24 3.76
N VAL A 193 -17.95 -4.83 4.87
CA VAL A 193 -16.70 -4.41 5.54
C VAL A 193 -15.49 -4.61 4.62
N LYS A 194 -15.38 -5.78 3.98
CA LYS A 194 -14.27 -6.05 3.04
C LYS A 194 -14.27 -5.12 1.83
N ASN A 195 -15.43 -4.82 1.26
CA ASN A 195 -15.53 -3.90 0.13
C ASN A 195 -15.14 -2.47 0.53
N ARG A 196 -15.65 -1.96 1.66
CA ARG A 196 -15.31 -0.61 2.14
C ARG A 196 -13.81 -0.44 2.40
N LEU A 197 -13.18 -1.44 3.04
CA LEU A 197 -11.73 -1.42 3.27
C LEU A 197 -10.95 -1.55 1.97
N ARG A 198 -11.35 -2.43 1.06
CA ARG A 198 -10.74 -2.55 -0.27
C ARG A 198 -10.79 -1.22 -1.02
N ASP A 199 -11.96 -0.58 -1.06
CA ASP A 199 -12.17 0.65 -1.82
C ASP A 199 -11.41 1.83 -1.20
N LEU A 200 -11.31 1.87 0.14
CA LEU A 200 -10.52 2.87 0.86
C LEU A 200 -9.02 2.72 0.55
N LEU A 201 -8.49 1.50 0.70
CA LEU A 201 -7.08 1.22 0.45
C LEU A 201 -6.72 1.44 -1.02
N LYS A 202 -7.60 1.05 -1.93
CA LYS A 202 -7.47 1.35 -3.36
C LYS A 202 -7.31 2.86 -3.59
N TYR A 203 -8.24 3.65 -3.06
CA TYR A 203 -8.21 5.10 -3.21
C TYR A 203 -6.91 5.70 -2.65
N PHE A 204 -6.47 5.27 -1.47
CA PHE A 204 -5.21 5.76 -0.91
C PHE A 204 -4.01 5.43 -1.79
N MET A 205 -3.96 4.24 -2.39
CA MET A 205 -2.85 3.86 -3.27
C MET A 205 -2.84 4.60 -4.62
N ASP A 206 -3.99 5.12 -5.06
CA ASP A 206 -4.11 5.96 -6.25
C ASP A 206 -3.62 7.41 -6.01
N LEU A 207 -3.48 7.84 -4.75
CA LEU A 207 -2.97 9.17 -4.42
C LEU A 207 -1.45 9.29 -4.67
N SER A 208 -1.03 10.51 -5.00
CA SER A 208 0.38 10.84 -5.22
C SER A 208 1.27 10.58 -4.01
N GLU A 209 0.72 10.76 -2.81
CA GLU A 209 1.36 10.58 -1.51
C GLU A 209 1.83 9.14 -1.32
N TYR A 210 1.10 8.17 -1.88
CA TYR A 210 1.50 6.77 -1.88
C TYR A 210 2.70 6.48 -2.79
N GLN A 211 3.00 7.35 -3.75
CA GLN A 211 4.14 7.17 -4.65
C GLN A 211 5.47 7.61 -4.03
N LEU A 212 5.43 8.32 -2.90
CA LEU A 212 6.60 8.86 -2.22
C LEU A 212 7.26 7.83 -1.29
N ALA A 213 8.59 7.85 -1.21
CA ALA A 213 9.41 6.95 -0.39
C ALA A 213 9.78 7.55 0.97
#